data_AF-A0A671LCE0-F1
#
_entry.id   AF-A0A671LCE0-F1
#
_cell.length_a   1.000
_cell.length_b   1.000
_cell.length_c   1.000
_cell.angle_alpha   90.00
_cell.angle_beta   90.00
_cell.angle_gamma   90.00
#
_symmetry.space_group_name_H-M   'P 1'
#
loop_
_entity.id
_entity.type
_entity.pdbx_description
1 polymer ?
#
loop_
_entity_poly.entity_id
_entity_poly.type
_entity_poly.pdbx_seq_one_letter_code
_entity_poly.pdbx_strand_id
1 'polypeptide(L)'
;IVNPRAEDGSSDDIFLQQPFKYFGRTYNQIFVNNNGYLTFTEPLSAYIPFLDSARDIIAPLWTRLDNRHGGSISYREDTSTAVLAQVTAAVKECFPNIPFAATSAFVATWDSVPYYNGGGVVTFQVVLAYNVHRSFILIYYGDVAETEQPWQAGYNTVESASSFTIRAASVPELYSSSNINVTACWSFHVDGSPKLPANFLPFGNGERVTPRLDNGSSEAIKLQQPFKFFGRTHNQTFVNNNGHLTFNEPLSDYIPLLNSRRDIVAPLWTHLDSRHGGTISYREDTSSVVLELVTAAVNQYFPNLPLSFTATSVFVATWDSVPYSSGEGVVTFQLVLISNVVHSFILFNYGNIAETLQRWLVRLKNLCAAFI
;
A
#
# COMPACT_ATOMS: atom_id res chain seq x y z
N ILE A 1 4.48 0.16 24.06
CA ILE A 1 3.89 1.23 24.88
C ILE A 1 2.61 0.67 25.49
N VAL A 2 2.32 0.95 26.76
CA VAL A 2 1.10 0.45 27.44
C VAL A 2 0.08 1.58 27.47
N ASN A 3 -1.17 1.27 27.14
CA ASN A 3 -2.27 2.22 27.14
C ASN A 3 -2.66 2.61 28.57
N PRO A 4 -3.16 3.84 28.80
CA PRO A 4 -3.62 4.25 30.11
C PRO A 4 -4.73 3.36 30.67
N ARG A 5 -4.70 3.17 31.99
CA ARG A 5 -5.79 2.51 32.72
C ARG A 5 -6.96 3.48 32.88
N ALA A 6 -8.05 3.20 32.19
CA ALA A 6 -9.26 4.01 32.18
C ALA A 6 -10.40 3.15 31.62
N GLU A 7 -11.63 3.43 32.02
CA GLU A 7 -12.81 2.64 31.60
C GLU A 7 -13.02 2.72 30.08
N ASP A 8 -13.38 3.90 29.57
CA ASP A 8 -13.61 4.15 28.15
C ASP A 8 -12.48 4.99 27.53
N GLY A 9 -11.26 4.71 28.00
CA GLY A 9 -10.06 5.42 27.63
C GLY A 9 -9.52 5.01 26.26
N SER A 10 -8.69 5.89 25.70
CA SER A 10 -7.94 5.66 24.47
C SER A 10 -6.48 6.07 24.71
N SER A 11 -5.59 5.66 23.81
CA SER A 11 -4.25 6.22 23.73
C SER A 11 -4.30 7.71 23.38
N ASP A 12 -3.21 8.43 23.68
CA ASP A 12 -2.88 9.68 23.00
C ASP A 12 -2.63 9.44 21.49
N ASP A 13 -2.38 10.50 20.73
CA ASP A 13 -2.06 10.42 19.30
C ASP A 13 -0.84 9.51 19.06
N ILE A 14 -1.00 8.45 18.27
CA ILE A 14 0.11 7.59 17.86
C ILE A 14 0.48 7.91 16.41
N PHE A 15 1.56 8.67 16.22
CA PHE A 15 2.09 8.95 14.89
C PHE A 15 2.81 7.72 14.32
N LEU A 16 2.34 7.26 13.16
CA LEU A 16 2.94 6.15 12.44
C LEU A 16 4.22 6.61 11.72
N GLN A 17 5.27 5.78 11.75
CA GLN A 17 6.52 6.05 11.04
C GLN A 17 6.32 6.04 9.52
N GLN A 18 5.33 5.29 9.05
CA GLN A 18 4.90 5.30 7.66
C GLN A 18 3.38 5.44 7.58
N PRO A 19 2.85 6.11 6.53
CA PRO A 19 1.41 6.20 6.36
C PRO A 19 0.77 4.82 6.15
N PHE A 20 -0.35 4.58 6.84
CA PHE A 20 -1.21 3.42 6.63
C PHE A 20 -2.33 3.76 5.64
N LYS A 21 -2.54 2.92 4.63
CA LYS A 21 -3.63 3.09 3.66
C LYS A 21 -4.86 2.30 4.12
N TYR A 22 -6.00 2.99 4.23
CA TYR A 22 -7.27 2.40 4.62
C TYR A 22 -8.37 2.83 3.65
N PHE A 23 -8.76 1.92 2.75
CA PHE A 23 -9.75 2.06 1.69
C PHE A 23 -9.61 3.38 0.90
N GLY A 24 -8.43 3.63 0.37
CA GLY A 24 -8.12 4.83 -0.43
C GLY A 24 -7.80 6.09 0.39
N ARG A 25 -8.02 6.08 1.71
CA ARG A 25 -7.54 7.13 2.62
C ARG A 25 -6.16 6.80 3.15
N THR A 26 -5.39 7.82 3.49
CA THR A 26 -4.03 7.68 4.02
C THR A 26 -3.96 8.30 5.40
N TYR A 27 -3.54 7.51 6.39
CA TYR A 27 -3.47 7.92 7.79
C TYR A 27 -2.02 7.91 8.30
N ASN A 28 -1.62 9.01 8.94
CA ASN A 28 -0.33 9.15 9.60
C ASN A 28 -0.43 8.95 11.12
N GLN A 29 -1.64 8.73 11.63
CA GLN A 29 -1.90 8.55 13.04
C GLN A 29 -2.94 7.47 13.28
N ILE A 30 -2.93 6.90 14.47
CA ILE A 30 -3.87 5.89 14.92
C ILE A 30 -4.10 6.03 16.43
N PHE A 31 -5.23 5.53 16.92
CA PHE A 31 -5.58 5.49 18.33
C PHE A 31 -5.94 4.07 18.73
N VAL A 32 -5.53 3.65 19.93
CA VAL A 32 -5.86 2.33 20.49
C VAL A 32 -6.83 2.52 21.63
N ASN A 33 -8.05 1.98 21.47
CA ASN A 33 -9.09 2.12 22.48
C ASN A 33 -9.11 0.97 23.49
N ASN A 34 -9.45 1.27 24.74
CA ASN A 34 -9.53 0.27 25.78
C ASN A 34 -10.63 -0.78 25.51
N ASN A 35 -11.69 -0.41 24.82
CA ASN A 35 -12.83 -1.24 24.46
C ASN A 35 -12.63 -2.08 23.17
N GLY A 36 -11.39 -2.24 22.69
CA GLY A 36 -11.07 -3.26 21.69
C GLY A 36 -11.21 -2.86 20.23
N TYR A 37 -10.97 -1.57 19.92
CA TYR A 37 -10.95 -1.05 18.56
C TYR A 37 -9.88 0.01 18.35
N LEU A 38 -9.62 0.32 17.08
CA LEU A 38 -8.71 1.34 16.60
C LEU A 38 -9.47 2.39 15.79
N THR A 39 -9.13 3.66 15.94
CA THR A 39 -9.59 4.77 15.10
C THR A 39 -8.40 5.52 14.51
N PHE A 40 -8.62 6.35 13.49
CA PHE A 40 -7.53 7.05 12.80
C PHE A 40 -7.58 8.58 12.88
N THR A 41 -8.75 9.15 13.18
CA THR A 41 -8.94 10.61 13.18
C THR A 41 -8.86 11.20 14.58
N GLU A 42 -9.58 10.58 15.53
CA GLU A 42 -9.69 11.05 16.91
C GLU A 42 -10.00 9.86 17.83
N PRO A 43 -9.71 9.97 19.15
CA PRO A 43 -10.16 8.98 20.11
C PRO A 43 -11.69 8.98 20.23
N LEU A 44 -12.27 7.81 20.44
CA LEU A 44 -13.71 7.64 20.63
C LEU A 44 -13.96 7.05 22.02
N SER A 45 -14.80 7.67 22.85
CA SER A 45 -15.17 7.13 24.17
C SER A 45 -16.50 6.36 24.09
N ALA A 46 -16.54 5.33 23.26
CA ALA A 46 -17.73 4.49 23.07
C ALA A 46 -17.49 3.06 23.53
N TYR A 47 -18.37 2.57 24.40
CA TYR A 47 -18.34 1.20 24.94
C TYR A 47 -19.42 0.28 24.37
N ILE A 48 -20.50 0.86 23.82
CA ILE A 48 -21.54 0.09 23.14
C ILE A 48 -21.07 -0.15 21.71
N PRO A 49 -20.90 -1.42 21.28
CA PRO A 49 -20.42 -1.73 19.95
C PRO A 49 -21.38 -1.25 18.87
N PHE A 50 -20.87 -0.45 17.94
CA PHE A 50 -21.62 0.04 16.79
C PHE A 50 -20.68 0.31 15.61
N LEU A 51 -20.39 -0.75 14.84
CA LEU A 51 -19.49 -0.70 13.69
C LEU A 51 -20.01 0.18 12.55
N ASP A 52 -21.33 0.30 12.38
CA ASP A 52 -21.95 1.20 11.38
C ASP A 52 -21.87 2.69 11.77
N SER A 53 -20.81 3.04 12.52
CA SER A 53 -20.43 4.42 12.75
C SER A 53 -19.88 5.00 11.45
N ALA A 54 -20.24 6.24 11.10
CA ALA A 54 -19.71 6.95 9.93
C ALA A 54 -18.23 7.37 10.11
N ARG A 55 -17.36 6.43 10.50
CA ARG A 55 -15.96 6.63 10.87
C ARG A 55 -15.11 5.45 10.41
N ASP A 56 -13.85 5.74 10.10
CA ASP A 56 -12.86 4.71 9.84
C ASP A 56 -12.45 4.04 11.15
N ILE A 57 -12.75 2.75 11.28
CA ILE A 57 -12.59 1.98 12.50
C ILE A 57 -12.21 0.53 12.18
N ILE A 58 -11.27 0.00 12.96
CA ILE A 58 -10.94 -1.43 12.97
C ILE A 58 -11.29 -1.94 14.36
N ALA A 59 -12.22 -2.89 14.46
CA ALA A 59 -12.64 -3.49 15.72
C ALA A 59 -12.33 -4.98 15.73
N PRO A 60 -11.14 -5.39 16.20
CA PRO A 60 -10.83 -6.81 16.37
C PRO A 60 -11.83 -7.49 17.30
N LEU A 61 -12.22 -6.82 18.40
CA LEU A 61 -13.29 -7.24 19.29
C LEU A 61 -13.78 -6.02 20.09
N TRP A 62 -14.77 -5.30 19.57
CA TRP A 62 -15.36 -4.18 20.28
C TRP A 62 -16.41 -4.66 21.27
N THR A 63 -16.14 -4.46 22.56
CA THR A 63 -17.05 -4.71 23.68
C THR A 63 -16.61 -3.85 24.88
N ARG A 64 -17.42 -3.82 25.94
CA ARG A 64 -17.09 -3.03 27.14
C ARG A 64 -16.06 -3.76 28.00
N LEU A 65 -14.82 -3.28 27.99
CA LEU A 65 -13.69 -3.83 28.72
C LEU A 65 -13.27 -2.87 29.85
N ASP A 66 -12.59 -3.38 30.87
CA ASP A 66 -12.12 -2.57 31.99
C ASP A 66 -10.72 -2.96 32.46
N ASN A 67 -9.72 -2.30 31.89
CA ASN A 67 -8.31 -2.52 32.21
C ASN A 67 -7.89 -1.94 33.58
N ARG A 68 -8.78 -1.28 34.33
CA ARG A 68 -8.49 -0.85 35.71
C ARG A 68 -8.42 -2.06 36.65
N HIS A 69 -9.19 -3.11 36.36
CA HIS A 69 -9.32 -4.30 37.18
C HIS A 69 -8.34 -5.43 36.83
N GLY A 70 -7.58 -5.33 35.74
CA GLY A 70 -6.66 -6.38 35.33
C GLY A 70 -6.18 -6.24 33.89
N GLY A 71 -5.31 -7.16 33.48
CA GLY A 71 -4.79 -7.22 32.11
C GLY A 71 -3.92 -6.03 31.72
N SER A 72 -3.56 -6.00 30.43
CA SER A 72 -2.84 -4.88 29.82
C SER A 72 -3.30 -4.66 28.38
N ILE A 73 -3.24 -3.41 27.94
CA ILE A 73 -3.46 -3.01 26.56
C ILE A 73 -2.19 -2.35 26.11
N SER A 74 -1.58 -2.84 25.05
CA SER A 74 -0.28 -2.35 24.60
C SER A 74 -0.21 -2.27 23.09
N TYR A 75 0.61 -1.35 22.61
CA TYR A 75 0.85 -1.16 21.19
C TYR A 75 2.32 -0.86 20.90
N ARG A 76 2.73 -1.18 19.68
CA ARG A 76 4.05 -0.83 19.13
C ARG A 76 3.97 -0.77 17.62
N GLU A 77 4.86 0.02 17.03
CA GLU A 77 5.21 -0.08 15.62
C GLU A 77 6.60 -0.71 15.51
N ASP A 78 6.73 -1.74 14.68
CA ASP A 78 7.93 -2.55 14.56
C ASP A 78 8.43 -2.53 13.11
N THR A 79 9.70 -2.16 12.94
CA THR A 79 10.41 -2.11 11.66
C THR A 79 11.59 -3.07 11.64
N SER A 80 11.70 -3.96 12.64
CA SER A 80 12.78 -4.94 12.72
C SER A 80 12.64 -6.00 11.62
N THR A 81 13.77 -6.40 11.03
CA THR A 81 13.80 -7.39 9.95
C THR A 81 13.11 -8.70 10.32
N ALA A 82 13.24 -9.14 11.58
CA ALA A 82 12.61 -10.37 12.06
C ALA A 82 11.08 -10.30 12.04
N VAL A 83 10.49 -9.23 12.60
CA VAL A 83 9.03 -9.05 12.63
C VAL A 83 8.50 -8.79 11.22
N LEU A 84 9.18 -7.96 10.42
CA LEU A 84 8.79 -7.69 9.04
C LEU A 84 8.77 -8.95 8.17
N ALA A 85 9.73 -9.85 8.35
CA ALA A 85 9.75 -11.14 7.66
C ALA A 85 8.57 -12.03 8.06
N GLN A 86 8.23 -12.08 9.36
CA GLN A 86 7.09 -12.86 9.87
C GLN A 86 5.76 -12.35 9.33
N VAL A 87 5.49 -11.03 9.43
CA VAL A 87 4.22 -10.48 8.92
C VAL A 87 4.14 -10.54 7.40
N THR A 88 5.27 -10.43 6.69
CA THR A 88 5.32 -10.64 5.24
C THR A 88 4.94 -12.06 4.88
N ALA A 89 5.46 -13.06 5.60
CA ALA A 89 5.11 -14.47 5.37
C ALA A 89 3.62 -14.73 5.65
N ALA A 90 3.09 -14.22 6.76
CA ALA A 90 1.68 -14.37 7.12
C ALA A 90 0.75 -13.75 6.06
N VAL A 91 1.07 -12.55 5.56
CA VAL A 91 0.31 -11.93 4.47
C VAL A 91 0.39 -12.73 3.19
N LYS A 92 1.56 -13.28 2.83
CA LYS A 92 1.72 -14.11 1.61
C LYS A 92 0.97 -15.43 1.70
N GLU A 93 0.81 -16.00 2.89
CA GLU A 93 -0.03 -17.18 3.11
C GLU A 93 -1.51 -16.85 2.87
N CYS A 94 -1.97 -15.69 3.37
CA CYS A 94 -3.35 -15.24 3.19
C CYS A 94 -3.66 -14.74 1.77
N PHE A 95 -2.68 -14.09 1.13
CA PHE A 95 -2.82 -13.39 -0.16
C PHE A 95 -1.66 -13.71 -1.11
N PRO A 96 -1.53 -14.97 -1.57
CA PRO A 96 -0.36 -15.42 -2.34
C PRO A 96 -0.17 -14.70 -3.67
N ASN A 97 -1.24 -14.12 -4.21
CA ASN A 97 -1.24 -13.43 -5.51
C ASN A 97 -1.01 -11.92 -5.40
N ILE A 98 -0.83 -11.37 -4.20
CA ILE A 98 -0.59 -9.94 -3.99
C ILE A 98 0.90 -9.73 -3.64
N PRO A 99 1.68 -9.03 -4.48
CA PRO A 99 3.06 -8.70 -4.15
C PRO A 99 3.13 -7.87 -2.87
N PHE A 100 3.93 -8.34 -1.92
CA PHE A 100 4.04 -7.71 -0.62
C PHE A 100 5.40 -7.97 0.04
N ALA A 101 5.99 -6.89 0.56
CA ALA A 101 7.05 -6.93 1.55
C ALA A 101 6.77 -5.83 2.58
N ALA A 102 6.57 -6.20 3.83
CA ALA A 102 6.28 -5.24 4.89
C ALA A 102 7.48 -4.34 5.14
N THR A 103 7.21 -3.05 5.31
CA THR A 103 8.18 -2.05 5.80
C THR A 103 7.82 -1.52 7.17
N SER A 104 6.58 -1.73 7.61
CA SER A 104 6.12 -1.48 8.97
C SER A 104 5.09 -2.54 9.41
N ALA A 105 5.08 -2.81 10.72
CA ALA A 105 4.06 -3.59 11.39
C ALA A 105 3.57 -2.85 12.64
N PHE A 106 2.32 -2.39 12.65
CA PHE A 106 1.70 -1.87 13.87
C PHE A 106 0.97 -3.00 14.59
N VAL A 107 1.28 -3.22 15.86
CA VAL A 107 0.70 -4.30 16.66
C VAL A 107 0.03 -3.69 17.89
N ALA A 108 -1.27 -3.95 18.06
CA ALA A 108 -2.02 -3.65 19.28
C ALA A 108 -2.53 -4.95 19.90
N THR A 109 -2.33 -5.11 21.21
CA THR A 109 -2.66 -6.33 21.96
C THR A 109 -3.46 -5.95 23.20
N TRP A 110 -4.59 -6.61 23.37
CA TRP A 110 -5.36 -6.66 24.61
C TRP A 110 -5.03 -8.01 25.23
N ASP A 111 -4.33 -8.01 26.36
CA ASP A 111 -3.88 -9.22 27.04
C ASP A 111 -4.58 -9.34 28.39
N SER A 112 -5.40 -10.38 28.52
CA SER A 112 -6.14 -10.75 29.72
C SER A 112 -6.97 -9.58 30.30
N VAL A 113 -7.60 -8.80 29.43
CA VAL A 113 -8.38 -7.61 29.82
C VAL A 113 -9.77 -8.04 30.30
N PRO A 114 -10.20 -7.66 31.52
CA PRO A 114 -11.52 -8.02 32.03
C PRO A 114 -12.67 -7.41 31.25
N TYR A 115 -13.77 -8.15 31.11
CA TYR A 115 -15.07 -7.55 30.80
C TYR A 115 -15.52 -6.64 31.95
N TYR A 116 -16.24 -5.57 31.61
CA TYR A 116 -16.76 -4.65 32.62
C TYR A 116 -17.75 -5.32 33.60
N ASN A 117 -18.57 -6.26 33.13
CA ASN A 117 -19.50 -7.01 33.97
C ASN A 117 -18.82 -8.09 34.86
N GLY A 118 -17.49 -8.27 34.75
CA GLY A 118 -16.74 -9.29 35.50
C GLY A 118 -16.90 -10.72 34.97
N GLY A 119 -17.46 -10.92 33.77
CA GLY A 119 -17.74 -12.23 33.19
C GLY A 119 -16.52 -13.04 32.71
N GLY A 120 -15.30 -12.52 32.90
CA GLY A 120 -14.07 -13.15 32.42
C GLY A 120 -13.10 -12.13 31.84
N VAL A 121 -12.08 -12.62 31.13
CA VAL A 121 -11.05 -11.82 30.47
C VAL A 121 -10.96 -12.16 28.98
N VAL A 122 -10.39 -11.24 28.21
CA VAL A 122 -10.13 -11.43 26.78
C VAL A 122 -8.68 -11.15 26.43
N THR A 123 -8.14 -11.98 25.55
CA THR A 123 -6.84 -11.84 24.91
C THR A 123 -7.01 -11.90 23.40
N PHE A 124 -6.64 -10.82 22.72
CA PHE A 124 -6.62 -10.74 21.26
C PHE A 124 -5.61 -9.72 20.79
N GLN A 125 -5.21 -9.84 19.53
CA GLN A 125 -4.22 -8.98 18.89
C GLN A 125 -4.67 -8.57 17.50
N VAL A 126 -4.34 -7.35 17.12
CA VAL A 126 -4.40 -6.88 15.73
C VAL A 126 -3.03 -6.46 15.27
N VAL A 127 -2.69 -6.89 14.06
CA VAL A 127 -1.47 -6.54 13.35
C VAL A 127 -1.87 -5.83 12.07
N LEU A 128 -1.46 -4.58 11.92
CA LEU A 128 -1.49 -3.88 10.64
C LEU A 128 -0.13 -4.12 9.98
N ALA A 129 -0.10 -4.92 8.92
CA ALA A 129 1.11 -5.18 8.14
C ALA A 129 1.04 -4.36 6.86
N TYR A 130 2.01 -3.47 6.63
CA TYR A 130 1.91 -2.53 5.53
C TYR A 130 3.25 -2.07 4.98
N ASN A 131 3.16 -1.53 3.77
CA ASN A 131 4.16 -0.69 3.16
C ASN A 131 3.47 0.49 2.46
N VAL A 132 4.26 1.31 1.78
CA VAL A 132 3.77 2.50 1.04
C VAL A 132 2.71 2.21 -0.04
N HIS A 133 2.59 0.97 -0.50
CA HIS A 133 1.59 0.55 -1.50
C HIS A 133 0.45 -0.26 -0.91
N ARG A 134 0.77 -1.15 0.02
CA ARG A 134 -0.15 -2.18 0.49
C ARG A 134 -0.42 -2.11 1.97
N SER A 135 -1.64 -2.42 2.37
CA SER A 135 -2.04 -2.43 3.78
C SER A 135 -2.96 -3.60 4.06
N PHE A 136 -2.61 -4.36 5.10
CA PHE A 136 -3.33 -5.54 5.54
C PHE A 136 -3.64 -5.47 7.03
N ILE A 137 -4.78 -6.01 7.41
CA ILE A 137 -5.17 -6.25 8.80
C ILE A 137 -5.05 -7.76 9.04
N LEU A 138 -4.44 -8.16 10.15
CA LEU A 138 -4.48 -9.52 10.67
C LEU A 138 -5.02 -9.44 12.10
N ILE A 139 -6.06 -10.20 12.40
CA ILE A 139 -6.68 -10.28 13.72
C ILE A 139 -6.43 -11.68 14.24
N TYR A 140 -5.91 -11.79 15.45
CA TYR A 140 -5.64 -13.05 16.14
C TYR A 140 -6.42 -13.08 17.46
N TYR A 141 -7.22 -14.12 17.65
CA TYR A 141 -7.91 -14.38 18.92
C TYR A 141 -7.11 -15.38 19.75
N GLY A 142 -6.83 -15.02 21.01
CA GLY A 142 -6.26 -15.91 22.02
C GLY A 142 -7.37 -16.48 22.89
N ASP A 143 -7.18 -16.42 24.21
CA ASP A 143 -8.22 -16.78 25.16
C ASP A 143 -9.28 -15.69 25.26
N VAL A 144 -10.51 -15.97 24.83
CA VAL A 144 -11.65 -15.06 24.92
C VAL A 144 -12.71 -15.77 25.75
N ALA A 145 -13.02 -15.24 26.93
CA ALA A 145 -14.08 -15.82 27.75
C ALA A 145 -15.47 -15.55 27.13
N GLU A 146 -16.41 -16.49 27.33
CA GLU A 146 -17.81 -16.28 26.96
C GLU A 146 -18.41 -15.10 27.72
N THR A 147 -19.38 -14.42 27.09
CA THR A 147 -20.00 -13.23 27.67
C THR A 147 -21.41 -13.03 27.19
N GLU A 148 -22.25 -12.47 28.05
CA GLU A 148 -23.57 -11.94 27.68
C GLU A 148 -23.51 -10.47 27.24
N GLN A 149 -22.33 -9.82 27.36
CA GLN A 149 -22.17 -8.46 26.85
C GLN A 149 -22.28 -8.44 25.32
N PRO A 150 -22.89 -7.39 24.75
CA PRO A 150 -22.85 -7.20 23.31
C PRO A 150 -21.40 -7.00 22.86
N TRP A 151 -21.08 -7.57 21.71
CA TRP A 151 -19.79 -7.42 21.06
C TRP A 151 -19.96 -7.35 19.54
N GLN A 152 -19.02 -6.71 18.86
CA GLN A 152 -18.90 -6.73 17.41
C GLN A 152 -17.43 -6.86 17.01
N ALA A 153 -17.16 -7.52 15.89
CA ALA A 153 -15.84 -7.63 15.33
C ALA A 153 -15.87 -7.38 13.81
N GLY A 154 -14.82 -6.76 13.28
CA GLY A 154 -14.74 -6.38 11.87
C GLY A 154 -14.14 -4.98 11.68
N TYR A 155 -14.59 -4.29 10.64
CA TYR A 155 -14.13 -2.95 10.31
C TYR A 155 -15.22 -2.15 9.59
N ASN A 156 -15.10 -0.83 9.62
CA ASN A 156 -15.94 0.06 8.82
C ASN A 156 -15.17 1.30 8.37
N THR A 157 -15.66 1.92 7.31
CA THR A 157 -15.17 3.20 6.79
C THR A 157 -16.23 4.29 6.94
N VAL A 158 -15.81 5.54 6.82
CA VAL A 158 -16.69 6.70 6.70
C VAL A 158 -17.74 6.45 5.61
N GLU A 159 -19.00 6.73 5.92
CA GLU A 159 -20.18 6.47 5.06
C GLU A 159 -20.39 5.00 4.69
N SER A 160 -19.72 4.08 5.38
CA SER A 160 -19.81 2.63 5.14
C SER A 160 -19.51 2.24 3.68
N ALA A 161 -18.65 3.03 3.02
CA ALA A 161 -18.22 2.80 1.63
C ALA A 161 -17.51 1.45 1.44
N SER A 162 -16.90 0.94 2.50
CA SER A 162 -16.37 -0.41 2.65
C SER A 162 -16.50 -0.84 4.11
N SER A 163 -17.12 -1.99 4.35
CA SER A 163 -17.38 -2.49 5.70
C SER A 163 -17.40 -4.02 5.73
N PHE A 164 -17.05 -4.59 6.87
CA PHE A 164 -17.16 -6.01 7.11
C PHE A 164 -17.46 -6.27 8.57
N THR A 165 -18.46 -7.12 8.85
CA THR A 165 -18.75 -7.61 10.20
C THR A 165 -18.51 -9.11 10.23
N ILE A 166 -17.68 -9.56 11.17
CA ILE A 166 -17.51 -10.98 11.47
C ILE A 166 -18.81 -11.46 12.12
N ARG A 167 -19.54 -12.32 11.41
CA ARG A 167 -20.79 -12.91 11.90
C ARG A 167 -20.45 -14.19 12.65
N ALA A 168 -20.32 -14.07 13.96
CA ALA A 168 -20.27 -15.21 14.87
C ALA A 168 -21.26 -14.97 16.01
N ALA A 169 -22.09 -15.96 16.31
CA ALA A 169 -23.12 -15.90 17.34
C ALA A 169 -22.59 -16.22 18.75
N SER A 170 -21.38 -16.79 18.84
CA SER A 170 -20.74 -17.16 20.10
C SER A 170 -19.21 -17.03 19.99
N VAL A 171 -18.52 -17.04 21.13
CA VAL A 171 -17.04 -17.02 21.16
C VAL A 171 -16.43 -18.28 20.52
N PRO A 172 -16.95 -19.50 20.73
CA PRO A 172 -16.51 -20.68 19.97
C PRO A 172 -16.65 -20.53 18.45
N GLU A 173 -17.71 -19.88 17.97
CA GLU A 173 -17.88 -19.60 16.55
C GLU A 173 -16.89 -18.53 16.06
N LEU A 174 -16.62 -17.49 16.86
CA LEU A 174 -15.58 -16.49 16.56
C LEU A 174 -14.19 -17.13 16.40
N TYR A 175 -13.89 -18.11 17.24
CA TYR A 175 -12.62 -18.84 17.22
C TYR A 175 -12.52 -19.81 16.02
N SER A 176 -13.61 -20.47 15.64
CA SER A 176 -13.62 -21.46 14.55
C SER A 176 -13.85 -20.86 13.16
N SER A 177 -14.41 -19.66 13.08
CA SER A 177 -14.65 -18.95 11.82
C SER A 177 -13.42 -18.17 11.35
N SER A 178 -13.19 -18.16 10.04
CA SER A 178 -12.07 -17.46 9.41
C SER A 178 -12.33 -17.26 7.92
N ASN A 179 -11.94 -16.11 7.37
CA ASN A 179 -11.95 -15.88 5.92
C ASN A 179 -10.71 -16.41 5.19
N ILE A 180 -9.71 -16.92 5.92
CA ILE A 180 -8.46 -17.46 5.39
C ILE A 180 -8.26 -18.94 5.74
N ASN A 181 -9.28 -19.59 6.30
CA ASN A 181 -9.25 -21.00 6.72
C ASN A 181 -8.15 -21.32 7.76
N VAL A 182 -7.80 -20.33 8.59
CA VAL A 182 -6.87 -20.47 9.72
C VAL A 182 -7.65 -20.17 11.00
N THR A 183 -7.71 -21.14 11.91
CA THR A 183 -8.42 -21.03 13.18
C THR A 183 -7.99 -19.77 13.94
N ALA A 184 -8.97 -19.06 14.51
CA ALA A 184 -8.79 -17.86 15.33
C ALA A 184 -8.08 -16.69 14.63
N CYS A 185 -8.05 -16.70 13.30
CA CYS A 185 -7.37 -15.68 12.51
C CYS A 185 -8.27 -15.13 11.40
N TRP A 186 -8.32 -13.80 11.29
CA TRP A 186 -8.97 -13.10 10.19
C TRP A 186 -7.97 -12.17 9.52
N SER A 187 -8.00 -12.08 8.19
CA SER A 187 -7.12 -11.17 7.49
C SER A 187 -7.79 -10.42 6.34
N PHE A 188 -7.49 -9.13 6.20
CA PHE A 188 -8.13 -8.26 5.21
C PHE A 188 -7.09 -7.44 4.45
N HIS A 189 -7.26 -7.34 3.13
CA HIS A 189 -6.55 -6.40 2.27
C HIS A 189 -7.33 -5.09 2.21
N VAL A 190 -6.76 -3.99 2.69
CA VAL A 190 -7.52 -2.77 3.06
C VAL A 190 -6.96 -1.47 2.50
N ASP A 191 -6.02 -1.47 1.57
CA ASP A 191 -5.46 -0.22 1.03
C ASP A 191 -6.35 0.47 -0.03
N GLY A 192 -7.41 -0.20 -0.51
CA GLY A 192 -8.27 0.31 -1.58
C GLY A 192 -7.65 0.25 -2.98
N SER A 193 -6.66 -0.64 -3.18
CA SER A 193 -5.95 -0.78 -4.45
C SER A 193 -6.90 -0.94 -5.63
N PRO A 194 -6.73 -0.15 -6.70
CA PRO A 194 -7.56 -0.26 -7.89
C PRO A 194 -7.36 -1.62 -8.55
N LYS A 195 -8.42 -2.14 -9.20
CA LYS A 195 -8.28 -3.26 -10.14
C LYS A 195 -7.48 -2.77 -11.34
N LEU A 196 -6.20 -3.15 -11.39
CA LEU A 196 -5.31 -2.75 -12.46
C LEU A 196 -5.49 -3.65 -13.70
N PRO A 197 -5.28 -3.10 -14.91
CA PRO A 197 -5.20 -3.89 -16.12
C PRO A 197 -4.11 -4.97 -16.05
N ALA A 198 -4.32 -6.11 -16.72
CA ALA A 198 -3.43 -7.26 -16.67
C ALA A 198 -2.00 -7.00 -17.18
N ASN A 199 -1.78 -5.92 -17.95
CA ASN A 199 -0.46 -5.52 -18.45
C ASN A 199 0.39 -4.75 -17.43
N PHE A 200 -0.14 -4.41 -16.25
CA PHE A 200 0.68 -3.83 -15.18
C PHE A 200 1.69 -4.84 -14.67
N LEU A 201 2.95 -4.40 -14.56
CA LEU A 201 3.94 -5.17 -13.84
C LEU A 201 3.61 -5.13 -12.34
N PRO A 202 3.67 -6.26 -11.62
CA PRO A 202 3.34 -6.30 -10.20
C PRO A 202 4.18 -5.29 -9.40
N PHE A 203 3.60 -4.66 -8.38
CA PHE A 203 4.31 -3.75 -7.48
C PHE A 203 3.80 -3.83 -6.04
N GLY A 204 4.57 -3.28 -5.11
CA GLY A 204 4.32 -3.33 -3.67
C GLY A 204 5.19 -4.35 -2.94
N ASN A 205 6.29 -4.79 -3.56
CA ASN A 205 7.20 -5.80 -3.03
C ASN A 205 8.52 -5.19 -2.50
N GLY A 206 8.44 -4.00 -1.90
CA GLY A 206 9.58 -3.32 -1.26
C GLY A 206 10.38 -2.41 -2.20
N GLU A 207 9.71 -1.78 -3.17
CA GLU A 207 10.34 -0.82 -4.08
C GLU A 207 10.89 0.43 -3.37
N ARG A 208 11.86 1.08 -4.02
CA ARG A 208 12.33 2.40 -3.60
C ARG A 208 11.27 3.44 -3.97
N VAL A 209 11.16 4.49 -3.17
CA VAL A 209 10.23 5.61 -3.43
C VAL A 209 10.96 6.91 -3.67
N THR A 210 10.34 7.81 -4.43
CA THR A 210 10.81 9.19 -4.54
C THR A 210 10.46 9.96 -3.26
N PRO A 211 11.17 11.06 -2.95
CA PRO A 211 10.79 11.91 -1.82
C PRO A 211 9.41 12.56 -2.06
N ARG A 212 8.61 12.66 -1.00
CA ARG A 212 7.29 13.33 -1.02
C ARG A 212 7.46 14.86 -1.08
N LEU A 213 7.78 15.34 -2.27
CA LEU A 213 7.95 16.75 -2.61
C LEU A 213 7.05 17.07 -3.81
N ASP A 214 6.68 18.33 -3.97
CA ASP A 214 5.83 18.81 -5.07
C ASP A 214 6.47 18.53 -6.44
N ASN A 215 7.53 19.29 -6.73
CA ASN A 215 8.31 19.19 -7.97
C ASN A 215 9.63 18.40 -7.76
N GLY A 216 9.52 17.35 -6.95
CA GLY A 216 10.66 16.51 -6.55
C GLY A 216 11.07 15.51 -7.61
N SER A 217 12.25 14.92 -7.41
CA SER A 217 12.75 13.79 -8.16
C SER A 217 13.52 12.86 -7.23
N SER A 218 13.75 11.62 -7.66
CA SER A 218 14.76 10.77 -7.03
C SER A 218 16.17 11.37 -7.18
N GLU A 219 17.08 10.92 -6.33
CA GLU A 219 18.52 10.98 -6.62
C GLU A 219 18.86 10.20 -7.91
N ALA A 220 20.09 10.34 -8.40
CA ALA A 220 20.56 9.57 -9.55
C ALA A 220 20.44 8.07 -9.30
N ILE A 221 19.72 7.37 -10.19
CA ILE A 221 19.55 5.92 -10.13
C ILE A 221 20.51 5.32 -11.14
N LYS A 222 21.61 4.72 -10.65
CA LYS A 222 22.50 3.94 -11.51
C LYS A 222 21.78 2.68 -11.98
N LEU A 223 21.67 2.52 -13.30
CA LEU A 223 21.10 1.33 -13.91
C LEU A 223 22.13 0.19 -13.84
N GLN A 224 21.69 -1.02 -13.52
CA GLN A 224 22.54 -2.21 -13.50
C GLN A 224 23.00 -2.56 -14.93
N GLN A 225 22.14 -2.30 -15.91
CA GLN A 225 22.46 -2.42 -17.34
C GLN A 225 22.20 -1.11 -18.07
N PRO A 226 23.02 -0.75 -19.07
CA PRO A 226 22.78 0.43 -19.87
C PRO A 226 21.44 0.35 -20.62
N PHE A 227 20.79 1.51 -20.72
CA PHE A 227 19.61 1.70 -21.55
C PHE A 227 19.98 2.54 -22.77
N LYS A 228 19.62 2.07 -23.98
CA LYS A 228 19.84 2.84 -25.21
C LYS A 228 18.61 3.67 -25.54
N PHE A 229 18.83 4.95 -25.80
CA PHE A 229 17.78 5.88 -26.20
C PHE A 229 18.28 6.70 -27.40
N PHE A 230 17.70 6.44 -28.57
CA PHE A 230 18.07 7.10 -29.84
C PHE A 230 19.60 7.13 -30.11
N GLY A 231 20.24 5.96 -30.05
CA GLY A 231 21.68 5.80 -30.28
C GLY A 231 22.59 6.28 -29.15
N ARG A 232 22.04 6.89 -28.08
CA ARG A 232 22.81 7.25 -26.88
C ARG A 232 22.66 6.17 -25.82
N THR A 233 23.74 5.91 -25.09
CA THR A 233 23.77 4.95 -23.99
C THR A 233 23.68 5.69 -22.67
N HIS A 234 22.67 5.36 -21.86
CA HIS A 234 22.47 5.91 -20.52
C HIS A 234 22.72 4.85 -19.46
N ASN A 235 23.53 5.18 -18.46
CA ASN A 235 23.84 4.30 -17.32
C ASN A 235 23.11 4.71 -16.04
N GLN A 236 22.24 5.71 -16.13
CA GLN A 236 21.47 6.20 -15.00
C GLN A 236 20.14 6.79 -15.48
N THR A 237 19.20 6.93 -14.54
CA THR A 237 17.94 7.63 -14.75
C THR A 237 17.50 8.36 -13.47
N PHE A 238 16.50 9.22 -13.58
CA PHE A 238 15.87 9.93 -12.46
C PHE A 238 14.36 9.78 -12.62
N VAL A 239 13.68 9.45 -11.52
CA VAL A 239 12.22 9.36 -11.48
C VAL A 239 11.67 10.67 -10.96
N ASN A 240 10.82 11.33 -11.75
CA ASN A 240 10.27 12.62 -11.39
C ASN A 240 8.86 12.49 -10.80
N ASN A 241 8.56 13.34 -9.81
CA ASN A 241 7.24 13.31 -9.18
C ASN A 241 6.11 13.67 -10.15
N ASN A 242 6.41 14.48 -11.17
CA ASN A 242 5.48 14.93 -12.21
C ASN A 242 5.35 13.98 -13.41
N GLY A 243 5.75 12.71 -13.29
CA GLY A 243 5.36 11.66 -14.24
C GLY A 243 6.28 11.43 -15.44
N HIS A 244 7.55 11.80 -15.33
CA HIS A 244 8.56 11.58 -16.37
C HIS A 244 9.86 11.01 -15.81
N LEU A 245 10.66 10.43 -16.70
CA LEU A 245 12.05 10.06 -16.45
C LEU A 245 12.99 10.96 -17.25
N THR A 246 14.13 11.29 -16.65
CA THR A 246 15.29 11.89 -17.34
C THR A 246 16.50 10.96 -17.19
N PHE A 247 17.55 11.20 -17.98
CA PHE A 247 18.78 10.39 -17.93
C PHE A 247 20.05 11.16 -17.53
N ASN A 248 20.02 12.50 -17.56
CA ASN A 248 21.19 13.33 -17.32
C ASN A 248 21.15 14.00 -15.94
N GLU A 249 20.04 14.66 -15.60
CA GLU A 249 19.84 15.38 -14.36
C GLU A 249 18.35 15.47 -14.00
N PRO A 250 17.99 15.64 -12.71
CA PRO A 250 16.60 15.81 -12.31
C PRO A 250 16.01 17.12 -12.86
N LEU A 251 14.71 17.13 -13.11
CA LEU A 251 14.00 18.28 -13.66
C LEU A 251 12.80 18.64 -12.78
N SER A 252 12.78 19.83 -12.18
CA SER A 252 11.67 20.27 -11.32
C SER A 252 10.51 20.94 -12.08
N ASP A 253 10.49 20.86 -13.40
CA ASP A 253 9.43 21.45 -14.21
C ASP A 253 8.16 20.57 -14.16
N TYR A 254 7.02 21.18 -13.81
CA TYR A 254 5.70 20.53 -13.87
C TYR A 254 4.95 20.84 -15.17
N ILE A 255 5.35 21.91 -15.87
CA ILE A 255 4.79 22.27 -17.17
C ILE A 255 5.53 21.47 -18.24
N PRO A 256 4.84 20.63 -19.02
CA PRO A 256 5.54 19.76 -19.95
C PRO A 256 6.22 20.54 -21.09
N LEU A 257 7.53 20.35 -21.24
CA LEU A 257 8.33 20.97 -22.29
C LEU A 257 9.24 19.93 -22.96
N LEU A 258 8.75 19.28 -24.02
CA LEU A 258 9.48 18.23 -24.74
C LEU A 258 10.73 18.77 -25.49
N ASN A 259 10.76 20.05 -25.84
CA ASN A 259 11.88 20.68 -26.56
C ASN A 259 12.98 21.20 -25.60
N SER A 260 13.20 20.52 -24.48
CA SER A 260 14.17 20.92 -23.44
C SER A 260 15.64 20.60 -23.78
N ARG A 261 15.91 20.02 -24.97
CA ARG A 261 17.22 19.46 -25.38
C ARG A 261 17.72 18.33 -24.47
N ARG A 262 16.82 17.69 -23.74
CA ARG A 262 17.09 16.59 -22.80
C ARG A 262 16.49 15.30 -23.33
N ASP A 263 17.15 14.20 -23.01
CA ASP A 263 16.57 12.87 -23.20
C ASP A 263 15.56 12.63 -22.07
N ILE A 264 14.27 12.62 -22.43
CA ILE A 264 13.13 12.52 -21.51
C ILE A 264 12.15 11.46 -22.02
N VAL A 265 11.62 10.66 -21.11
CA VAL A 265 10.49 9.76 -21.37
C VAL A 265 9.35 10.12 -20.44
N ALA A 266 8.20 10.52 -21.00
CA ALA A 266 7.07 11.05 -20.26
C ALA A 266 5.77 10.39 -20.74
N PRO A 267 5.31 9.28 -20.11
CA PRO A 267 4.00 8.71 -20.39
C PRO A 267 2.88 9.71 -20.08
N LEU A 268 2.97 10.37 -18.91
CA LEU A 268 2.06 11.40 -18.45
C LEU A 268 2.86 12.45 -17.69
N TRP A 269 3.14 13.59 -18.30
CA TRP A 269 3.77 14.71 -17.60
C TRP A 269 2.74 15.77 -17.25
N THR A 270 2.57 16.01 -15.96
CA THR A 270 1.65 17.02 -15.42
C THR A 270 2.00 17.32 -13.96
N HIS A 271 1.39 18.34 -13.37
CA HIS A 271 1.64 18.74 -11.99
C HIS A 271 0.98 17.77 -11.00
N LEU A 272 1.75 16.81 -10.51
CA LEU A 272 1.32 15.80 -9.55
C LEU A 272 1.85 16.16 -8.16
N ASP A 273 1.09 15.85 -7.11
CA ASP A 273 1.48 16.20 -5.75
C ASP A 273 1.43 15.01 -4.78
N SER A 274 2.52 14.27 -4.72
CA SER A 274 2.68 13.13 -3.81
C SER A 274 2.67 13.48 -2.32
N ARG A 275 2.61 14.77 -1.92
CA ARG A 275 2.44 15.17 -0.51
C ARG A 275 1.03 14.90 0.01
N HIS A 276 0.04 14.95 -0.87
CA HIS A 276 -1.38 14.79 -0.53
C HIS A 276 -1.89 13.35 -0.67
N GLY A 277 -1.07 12.42 -1.15
CA GLY A 277 -1.46 11.03 -1.31
C GLY A 277 -0.64 10.29 -2.37
N GLY A 278 -1.02 9.04 -2.60
CA GLY A 278 -0.36 8.17 -3.58
C GLY A 278 1.09 7.83 -3.23
N THR A 279 1.72 7.08 -4.12
CA THR A 279 3.11 6.64 -3.99
C THR A 279 3.78 6.62 -5.36
N ILE A 280 5.00 7.14 -5.43
CA ILE A 280 5.83 7.07 -6.64
C ILE A 280 7.02 6.18 -6.30
N SER A 281 7.07 5.01 -6.93
CA SER A 281 8.07 3.99 -6.65
C SER A 281 8.78 3.52 -7.89
N TYR A 282 9.96 2.94 -7.69
CA TYR A 282 10.77 2.42 -8.77
C TYR A 282 11.64 1.25 -8.33
N ARG A 283 11.94 0.39 -9.30
CA ARG A 283 12.86 -0.73 -9.14
C ARG A 283 13.49 -1.10 -10.47
N GLU A 284 14.64 -1.76 -10.40
CA GLU A 284 15.17 -2.55 -11.50
C GLU A 284 14.94 -4.02 -11.17
N ASP A 285 14.43 -4.79 -12.14
CA ASP A 285 13.94 -6.14 -11.98
C ASP A 285 14.62 -7.05 -13.02
N THR A 286 15.26 -8.09 -12.51
CA THR A 286 15.94 -9.12 -13.30
C THR A 286 15.37 -10.51 -13.00
N SER A 287 14.19 -10.59 -12.37
CA SER A 287 13.54 -11.86 -12.08
C SER A 287 13.04 -12.51 -13.37
N SER A 288 13.17 -13.84 -13.47
CA SER A 288 12.72 -14.58 -14.65
C SER A 288 11.26 -14.32 -14.98
N VAL A 289 10.39 -14.27 -13.97
CA VAL A 289 8.95 -14.00 -14.13
C VAL A 289 8.70 -12.67 -14.85
N VAL A 290 9.32 -11.58 -14.41
CA VAL A 290 9.11 -10.26 -15.03
C VAL A 290 9.79 -10.19 -16.40
N LEU A 291 11.00 -10.76 -16.54
CA LEU A 291 11.72 -10.79 -17.81
C LEU A 291 10.97 -11.57 -18.90
N GLU A 292 10.37 -12.71 -18.55
CA GLU A 292 9.53 -13.50 -19.46
C GLU A 292 8.29 -12.73 -19.90
N LEU A 293 7.59 -12.07 -18.96
CA LEU A 293 6.41 -11.27 -19.25
C LEU A 293 6.71 -10.12 -20.22
N VAL A 294 7.75 -9.33 -19.96
CA VAL A 294 8.10 -8.21 -20.85
C VAL A 294 8.66 -8.71 -22.19
N THR A 295 9.38 -9.84 -22.20
CA THR A 295 9.91 -10.44 -23.42
C THR A 295 8.77 -10.89 -24.33
N ALA A 296 7.76 -11.58 -23.76
CA ALA A 296 6.56 -11.97 -24.49
C ALA A 296 5.81 -10.74 -25.03
N ALA A 297 5.62 -9.71 -24.21
CA ALA A 297 4.95 -8.47 -24.63
C ALA A 297 5.69 -7.78 -25.78
N VAL A 298 7.01 -7.62 -25.70
CA VAL A 298 7.83 -7.01 -26.76
C VAL A 298 7.74 -7.83 -28.05
N ASN A 299 7.93 -9.15 -27.99
CA ASN A 299 7.87 -10.01 -29.18
C ASN A 299 6.46 -10.04 -29.80
N GLN A 300 5.41 -9.92 -28.99
CA GLN A 300 4.03 -9.80 -29.47
C GLN A 300 3.79 -8.46 -30.19
N TYR A 301 4.29 -7.35 -29.63
CA TYR A 301 4.08 -6.01 -30.20
C TYR A 301 4.98 -5.71 -31.41
N PHE A 302 6.13 -6.39 -31.52
CA PHE A 302 7.06 -6.27 -32.64
C PHE A 302 7.38 -7.62 -33.28
N PRO A 303 6.42 -8.24 -33.98
CA PRO A 303 6.60 -9.56 -34.57
C PRO A 303 7.63 -9.58 -35.71
N ASN A 304 8.01 -8.41 -36.24
CA ASN A 304 8.92 -8.27 -37.38
C ASN A 304 10.37 -7.96 -36.97
N LEU A 305 10.73 -8.15 -35.69
CA LEU A 305 12.13 -8.02 -35.28
C LEU A 305 12.99 -9.09 -35.98
N PRO A 306 14.21 -8.75 -36.46
CA PRO A 306 15.06 -9.70 -37.19
C PRO A 306 15.45 -10.95 -36.38
N LEU A 307 15.49 -10.81 -35.04
CA LEU A 307 15.73 -11.87 -34.08
C LEU A 307 14.74 -11.69 -32.93
N SER A 308 14.30 -12.80 -32.32
CA SER A 308 13.45 -12.75 -31.13
C SER A 308 14.16 -12.00 -30.02
N PHE A 309 13.51 -10.98 -29.47
CA PHE A 309 14.03 -10.23 -28.35
C PHE A 309 13.99 -11.08 -27.08
N THR A 310 14.93 -10.84 -26.16
CA THR A 310 14.95 -11.43 -24.82
C THR A 310 15.49 -10.37 -23.87
N ALA A 311 14.66 -9.93 -22.93
CA ALA A 311 15.03 -8.92 -21.94
C ALA A 311 16.06 -9.48 -20.94
N THR A 312 17.04 -8.67 -20.56
CA THR A 312 18.00 -9.00 -19.49
C THR A 312 17.95 -8.03 -18.31
N SER A 313 17.27 -6.89 -18.47
CA SER A 313 16.93 -5.98 -17.38
C SER A 313 15.64 -5.21 -17.70
N VAL A 314 14.90 -4.89 -16.65
CA VAL A 314 13.71 -4.03 -16.70
C VAL A 314 13.80 -2.99 -15.58
N PHE A 315 13.74 -1.71 -15.92
CA PHE A 315 13.50 -0.64 -14.94
C PHE A 315 12.03 -0.23 -14.98
N VAL A 316 11.36 -0.24 -13.84
CA VAL A 316 9.95 0.14 -13.70
C VAL A 316 9.84 1.33 -12.77
N ALA A 317 9.17 2.39 -13.22
CA ALA A 317 8.68 3.46 -12.36
C ALA A 317 7.14 3.40 -12.33
N THR A 318 6.55 3.42 -11.15
CA THR A 318 5.10 3.35 -10.91
C THR A 318 4.66 4.61 -10.17
N TRP A 319 3.71 5.34 -10.73
CA TRP A 319 2.92 6.34 -10.02
C TRP A 319 1.63 5.64 -9.65
N ASP A 320 1.41 5.41 -8.36
CA ASP A 320 0.26 4.68 -7.81
C ASP A 320 -0.65 5.64 -7.04
N SER A 321 -1.81 5.93 -7.61
CA SER A 321 -2.87 6.74 -7.01
C SER A 321 -2.38 8.14 -6.59
N VAL A 322 -1.52 8.75 -7.41
CA VAL A 322 -0.90 10.06 -7.13
C VAL A 322 -1.88 11.17 -7.50
N PRO A 323 -2.19 12.11 -6.59
CA PRO A 323 -3.16 13.16 -6.87
C PRO A 323 -2.59 14.23 -7.80
N TYR A 324 -3.47 14.84 -8.60
CA TYR A 324 -3.15 16.11 -9.25
C TYR A 324 -2.95 17.21 -8.21
N SER A 325 -2.10 18.18 -8.49
CA SER A 325 -1.92 19.36 -7.64
C SER A 325 -3.21 20.16 -7.44
N SER A 326 -4.14 20.10 -8.41
CA SER A 326 -5.47 20.72 -8.36
C SER A 326 -6.42 20.04 -7.37
N GLY A 327 -6.12 18.80 -6.95
CA GLY A 327 -7.01 17.98 -6.13
C GLY A 327 -8.16 17.29 -6.90
N GLU A 328 -8.22 17.42 -8.23
CA GLU A 328 -9.34 16.93 -9.06
C GLU A 328 -9.39 15.41 -9.26
N GLY A 329 -8.46 14.66 -8.67
CA GLY A 329 -8.42 13.21 -8.78
C GLY A 329 -7.00 12.67 -8.67
N VAL A 330 -6.87 11.37 -8.95
CA VAL A 330 -5.60 10.64 -8.87
C VAL A 330 -5.27 9.92 -10.18
N VAL A 331 -3.98 9.64 -10.38
CA VAL A 331 -3.48 8.90 -11.53
C VAL A 331 -2.66 7.69 -11.10
N THR A 332 -2.82 6.60 -11.86
CA THR A 332 -2.05 5.37 -11.73
C THR A 332 -1.51 4.93 -13.08
N PHE A 333 -0.19 4.89 -13.23
CA PHE A 333 0.48 4.46 -14.46
C PHE A 333 1.90 3.93 -14.18
N GLN A 334 2.47 3.22 -15.16
CA GLN A 334 3.86 2.76 -15.16
C GLN A 334 4.62 3.20 -16.40
N LEU A 335 5.90 3.51 -16.19
CA LEU A 335 6.91 3.61 -17.23
C LEU A 335 7.88 2.44 -17.06
N VAL A 336 8.01 1.62 -18.10
CA VAL A 336 8.90 0.45 -18.12
C VAL A 336 9.98 0.65 -19.19
N LEU A 337 11.25 0.69 -18.77
CA LEU A 337 12.41 0.63 -19.65
C LEU A 337 12.89 -0.83 -19.71
N ILE A 338 12.92 -1.42 -20.89
CA ILE A 338 13.31 -2.81 -21.10
C ILE A 338 14.59 -2.83 -21.92
N SER A 339 15.61 -3.54 -21.45
CA SER A 339 16.92 -3.61 -22.11
C SER A 339 17.39 -5.05 -22.24
N ASN A 340 18.09 -5.33 -23.34
CA ASN A 340 19.00 -6.47 -23.44
C ASN A 340 20.45 -6.04 -23.70
N VAL A 341 20.81 -4.83 -23.26
CA VAL A 341 22.05 -4.10 -23.56
C VAL A 341 22.17 -3.63 -25.01
N VAL A 342 21.74 -4.45 -25.98
CA VAL A 342 21.86 -4.14 -27.41
C VAL A 342 20.64 -3.36 -27.92
N HIS A 343 19.44 -3.77 -27.53
CA HIS A 343 18.16 -3.19 -27.92
C HIS A 343 17.42 -2.68 -26.69
N SER A 344 16.60 -1.66 -26.90
CA SER A 344 15.84 -1.04 -25.83
C SER A 344 14.40 -0.77 -26.26
N PHE A 345 13.48 -1.05 -25.35
CA PHE A 345 12.05 -0.84 -25.53
C PHE A 345 11.49 -0.06 -24.36
N ILE A 346 10.43 0.70 -24.64
CA ILE A 346 9.69 1.43 -23.61
C ILE A 346 8.23 0.97 -23.66
N LEU A 347 7.68 0.59 -22.52
CA LEU A 347 6.24 0.36 -22.34
C LEU A 347 5.65 1.39 -21.39
N PHE A 348 4.43 1.82 -21.72
CA PHE A 348 3.58 2.62 -20.84
C PHE A 348 2.33 1.83 -20.49
N ASN A 349 2.07 1.64 -19.21
CA ASN A 349 0.85 1.00 -18.72
C ASN A 349 0.00 2.03 -18.00
N TYR A 350 -1.26 2.19 -18.40
CA TYR A 350 -2.19 3.15 -17.79
C TYR A 350 -3.28 2.41 -17.02
N GLY A 351 -3.45 2.76 -15.76
CA GLY A 351 -4.51 2.28 -14.89
C GLY A 351 -5.61 3.33 -14.83
N ASN A 352 -6.03 3.69 -13.62
CA ASN A 352 -6.95 4.80 -13.44
C ASN A 352 -6.26 6.14 -13.75
N ILE A 353 -6.78 6.93 -14.69
CA ILE A 353 -6.34 8.30 -14.97
C ILE A 353 -7.57 9.18 -14.84
N ALA A 354 -7.72 9.88 -13.72
CA ALA A 354 -8.86 10.77 -13.51
C ALA A 354 -8.84 11.94 -14.51
N GLU A 355 -10.01 12.40 -14.93
CA GLU A 355 -10.14 13.61 -15.73
C GLU A 355 -9.65 14.84 -14.94
N THR A 356 -9.08 15.82 -15.64
CA THR A 356 -8.60 17.06 -15.03
C THR A 356 -8.60 18.20 -16.03
N LEU A 357 -8.76 19.43 -15.54
CA LEU A 357 -8.55 20.67 -16.30
C LEU A 357 -7.08 21.11 -16.31
N GLN A 358 -6.22 20.45 -15.53
CA GLN A 358 -4.78 20.70 -15.52
C GLN A 358 -4.16 20.43 -16.88
N ARG A 359 -3.10 21.16 -17.24
CA ARG A 359 -2.36 20.87 -18.48
C ARG A 359 -1.56 19.58 -18.32
N TRP A 360 -1.68 18.66 -19.28
CA TRP A 360 -0.89 17.44 -19.35
C TRP A 360 -0.39 17.18 -20.77
N LEU A 361 0.76 16.50 -20.88
CA LEU A 361 1.19 15.86 -22.11
C LEU A 361 1.11 14.34 -21.93
N VAL A 362 0.42 13.68 -22.85
CA VAL A 362 0.40 12.22 -23.00
C VAL A 362 0.49 11.91 -24.49
N ARG A 363 1.27 10.89 -24.84
CA ARG A 363 1.04 10.16 -26.09
C ARG A 363 -0.06 9.14 -25.84
N LEU A 364 -1.30 9.50 -26.21
CA LEU A 364 -2.46 8.61 -26.06
C LEU A 364 -2.33 7.47 -27.07
N LYS A 365 -1.80 6.33 -26.61
CA LYS A 365 -2.01 4.94 -27.05
C LYS A 365 -1.00 4.05 -26.32
N ASN A 366 -1.36 2.80 -26.04
CA ASN A 366 -0.44 1.73 -25.61
C ASN A 366 0.65 1.55 -26.68
N LEU A 367 1.65 2.43 -26.66
CA LEU A 367 2.76 2.47 -27.57
C LEU A 367 3.91 1.77 -26.88
N CYS A 368 4.13 0.51 -27.23
CA CYS A 368 5.47 0.00 -27.16
C CYS A 368 6.26 0.71 -28.27
N ALA A 369 7.40 1.30 -27.94
CA ALA A 369 8.29 1.90 -28.92
C ALA A 369 9.63 1.15 -28.90
N ALA A 370 10.08 0.71 -30.07
CA ALA A 370 11.37 0.06 -30.28
C ALA A 370 12.43 1.10 -30.64
N PHE A 371 13.58 1.02 -29.98
CA PHE A 371 14.74 1.88 -30.28
C PHE A 371 15.97 1.00 -30.51
N ILE A 372 16.66 1.23 -31.62
CA ILE A 372 17.88 0.52 -32.04
C ILE A 372 19.10 1.35 -31.65
#